data_AF-A0A1Z9VG39-F1
#
_entry.id   AF-A0A1Z9VG39-F1
#
_cell.length_a   1.000
_cell.length_b   1.000
_cell.length_c   1.000
_cell.angle_alpha   90.00
_cell.angle_beta   90.00
_cell.angle_gamma   90.00
#
_symmetry.space_group_name_H-M   'P 1'
#
loop_
_entity.id
_entity.type
_entity.pdbx_description
1 polymer ?
#
loop_
_entity_poly.entity_id
_entity_poly.type
_entity_poly.pdbx_seq_one_letter_code
_entity_poly.pdbx_strand_id
1 'polypeptide(L)'
;MTHKMTQISILRRAFFVSLMSLISWVYVYAQSPSDTRGPSDAQSHHQWSYNLGMYEVNLRHYSQEGSFAAFEKDLDRIDSLGPGIIWFMPVHPIGEFNRLGSLGSPYSVKDYYTVNPDYGSLEEFKDLVSEIQRRDKYVIIDWVANHTAWDNVLTETNPEWYVTNSNGEFIPPPGTNWSDVIELDFDQQGLRDYMIKAMQFWVDSVGVDGFRFDAVDFVPDDFWEEAIPALKLTRPDLFLLAEGPGEHLMELGFDMNYSWDFYGFGGGILPLITQGVADANSFRTFVNREQNNYSNGKYRLYFVSNHDENAWEGTPFQLFGPRAVNFSVLSHVINGMPLVYNGEEAGMNKQLAFFDKDLIPWRDYPMFDYYRRLFDLKRRNAALWNGFDENEAQRIKTTQNSPIYAFTREKDGDRVVGLFNLSNQAISFQATDELPEGTYRNVFTDELIGLSQDNEFDLADWEFLVLEQVSQNSTDNSDEAESIDNAHAQGNLQLNPVYPNPFNPSTTVSMVLDAAAEVRLEIWDSMGRLVIEREVGIRSAGRHSFRVHAQDWPSGVYLLRVWAGQESQERRITLMK
;
A
#
# COMPACT_ATOMS: atom_id res chain seq x y z
N MET A 1 -16.52 -25.52 40.87
CA MET A 1 -17.07 -24.14 40.95
C MET A 1 -16.28 -23.27 40.01
N THR A 2 -16.53 -23.54 38.74
CA THR A 2 -15.92 -23.03 37.51
C THR A 2 -17.10 -22.45 36.72
N HIS A 3 -16.87 -21.36 35.98
CA HIS A 3 -17.85 -20.45 35.35
C HIS A 3 -18.29 -19.27 36.23
N LYS A 4 -17.52 -18.17 36.19
CA LYS A 4 -18.04 -16.78 36.24
C LYS A 4 -17.00 -15.65 36.06
N MET A 5 -15.77 -15.92 35.62
CA MET A 5 -14.73 -14.88 35.43
C MET A 5 -14.27 -14.69 33.98
N THR A 6 -15.09 -15.05 32.98
CA THR A 6 -14.73 -14.94 31.55
C THR A 6 -15.71 -14.12 30.73
N GLN A 7 -16.50 -13.23 31.36
CA GLN A 7 -17.48 -12.37 30.67
C GLN A 7 -17.30 -10.86 30.90
N ILE A 8 -16.26 -10.42 31.61
CA ILE A 8 -16.03 -8.98 31.90
C ILE A 8 -15.00 -8.34 30.94
N SER A 9 -14.28 -9.12 30.13
CA SER A 9 -13.30 -8.59 29.16
C SER A 9 -13.87 -8.22 27.79
N ILE A 10 -15.13 -8.58 27.48
CA ILE A 10 -15.74 -8.38 26.15
C ILE A 10 -16.55 -7.07 26.08
N LEU A 11 -17.00 -6.53 27.22
CA LEU A 11 -17.85 -5.32 27.28
C LEU A 11 -17.08 -3.98 27.36
N ARG A 12 -15.73 -3.99 27.39
CA ARG A 12 -14.91 -2.77 27.33
C ARG A 12 -14.34 -2.44 25.94
N ARG A 13 -14.55 -3.31 24.95
CA ARG A 13 -14.06 -3.14 23.57
C ARG A 13 -15.10 -2.57 22.58
N ALA A 14 -16.29 -2.21 23.07
CA ALA A 14 -17.37 -1.65 22.25
C ALA A 14 -17.67 -0.17 22.54
N PHE A 15 -16.76 0.53 23.22
CA PHE A 15 -16.96 1.94 23.64
C PHE A 15 -16.19 2.96 22.78
N PHE A 16 -15.66 2.54 21.63
CA PHE A 16 -14.84 3.39 20.76
C PHE A 16 -15.44 3.65 19.36
N VAL A 17 -16.68 3.21 19.09
CA VAL A 17 -17.33 3.42 17.77
C VAL A 17 -18.79 3.92 17.87
N SER A 18 -19.28 4.37 19.04
CA SER A 18 -20.68 4.84 19.15
C SER A 18 -20.87 6.29 19.61
N LEU A 19 -19.99 7.19 19.19
CA LEU A 19 -20.23 8.64 19.29
C LEU A 19 -19.79 9.42 18.03
N MET A 20 -19.84 8.81 16.84
CA MET A 20 -19.65 9.49 15.55
C MET A 20 -20.88 9.41 14.63
N SER A 21 -22.07 9.24 15.19
CA SER A 21 -23.30 9.22 14.39
C SER A 21 -24.52 9.54 15.25
N LEU A 22 -24.77 10.83 15.54
CA LEU A 22 -26.12 11.40 15.80
C LEU A 22 -26.05 12.86 16.28
N ILE A 23 -25.77 13.79 15.37
CA ILE A 23 -26.23 15.19 15.49
C ILE A 23 -26.72 15.64 14.12
N SER A 24 -27.98 15.32 13.79
CA SER A 24 -28.71 15.97 12.71
C SER A 24 -29.12 17.37 13.17
N TRP A 25 -28.59 18.42 12.56
CA TRP A 25 -29.12 19.78 12.72
C TRP A 25 -29.97 20.18 11.51
N VAL A 26 -31.16 20.66 11.84
CA VAL A 26 -32.13 21.27 10.94
C VAL A 26 -31.58 22.63 10.50
N TYR A 27 -31.25 22.78 9.22
CA TYR A 27 -30.95 24.09 8.64
C TYR A 27 -32.25 24.81 8.24
N VAL A 28 -32.47 25.98 8.83
CA VAL A 28 -33.44 26.97 8.37
C VAL A 28 -32.75 27.83 7.31
N TYR A 29 -33.33 27.85 6.11
CA TYR A 29 -32.92 28.65 4.97
C TYR A 29 -33.00 30.16 5.28
N ALA A 30 -31.91 30.89 5.06
CA ALA A 30 -31.93 32.33 4.82
C ALA A 30 -31.01 32.64 3.62
N GLN A 31 -31.61 32.96 2.48
CA GLN A 31 -30.92 33.32 1.25
C GLN A 31 -30.38 34.76 1.31
N SER A 32 -29.12 34.95 0.91
CA SER A 32 -28.60 36.23 0.39
C SER A 32 -27.32 35.95 -0.46
N PRO A 33 -26.88 36.85 -1.34
CA PRO A 33 -26.98 36.69 -2.80
C PRO A 33 -25.72 36.13 -3.44
N SER A 34 -25.94 35.50 -4.60
CA SER A 34 -24.96 34.95 -5.54
C SER A 34 -23.77 35.87 -5.84
N ASP A 35 -22.56 35.46 -5.43
CA ASP A 35 -21.31 35.98 -6.00
C ASP A 35 -20.82 34.98 -7.06
N THR A 36 -20.84 35.42 -8.30
CA THR A 36 -20.42 34.68 -9.48
C THR A 36 -18.90 34.65 -9.56
N ARG A 37 -18.27 33.64 -8.97
CA ARG A 37 -16.92 33.21 -9.36
C ARG A 37 -17.05 31.81 -9.93
N GLY A 38 -16.83 31.69 -11.24
CA GLY A 38 -16.76 30.39 -11.91
C GLY A 38 -15.58 29.58 -11.37
N PRO A 39 -15.56 28.25 -11.59
CA PRO A 39 -14.46 27.40 -11.16
C PRO A 39 -13.19 27.86 -11.87
N SER A 40 -12.28 28.47 -11.12
CA SER A 40 -10.90 28.67 -11.56
C SER A 40 -10.23 27.30 -11.66
N ASP A 41 -9.56 27.06 -12.79
CA ASP A 41 -8.62 25.97 -13.08
C ASP A 41 -8.63 24.82 -12.07
N ALA A 42 -9.27 23.73 -12.47
CA ALA A 42 -9.25 22.44 -11.78
C ALA A 42 -7.85 22.19 -11.21
N GLN A 43 -7.79 21.91 -9.90
CA GLN A 43 -6.60 21.44 -9.17
C GLN A 43 -5.73 20.59 -10.09
N SER A 44 -4.72 21.20 -10.70
CA SER A 44 -3.79 20.45 -11.52
C SER A 44 -2.89 19.74 -10.53
N HIS A 45 -3.20 18.49 -10.19
CA HIS A 45 -2.20 17.64 -9.55
C HIS A 45 -0.92 17.77 -10.37
N HIS A 46 0.17 18.11 -9.70
CA HIS A 46 1.44 18.29 -10.38
C HIS A 46 1.80 16.98 -11.07
N GLN A 47 2.26 17.09 -12.31
CA GLN A 47 2.50 15.96 -13.21
C GLN A 47 3.42 14.88 -12.62
N TRP A 48 4.05 15.05 -11.48
CA TRP A 48 4.98 14.05 -10.99
C TRP A 48 4.34 12.95 -10.13
N SER A 49 3.20 13.18 -9.47
CA SER A 49 2.65 12.22 -8.49
C SER A 49 1.78 11.11 -9.09
N TYR A 50 1.39 11.22 -10.37
CA TYR A 50 0.34 10.37 -10.94
C TYR A 50 0.75 8.89 -11.03
N ASN A 51 2.00 8.57 -11.33
CA ASN A 51 2.47 7.18 -11.50
C ASN A 51 3.30 6.68 -10.32
N LEU A 52 3.21 7.37 -9.18
CA LEU A 52 4.02 7.06 -8.01
C LEU A 52 3.19 6.39 -6.91
N GLY A 53 3.89 5.57 -6.13
CA GLY A 53 3.45 5.14 -4.81
C GLY A 53 4.42 5.62 -3.74
N MET A 54 4.00 5.49 -2.49
CA MET A 54 4.65 6.08 -1.33
C MET A 54 5.26 5.01 -0.41
N TYR A 55 6.39 5.34 0.20
CA TYR A 55 7.03 4.55 1.23
C TYR A 55 7.21 5.39 2.49
N GLU A 56 6.61 4.95 3.59
CA GLU A 56 6.66 5.63 4.88
C GLU A 56 7.80 5.10 5.75
N VAL A 57 8.59 6.02 6.29
CA VAL A 57 9.81 5.77 7.03
C VAL A 57 9.66 6.23 8.47
N ASN A 58 9.74 5.27 9.37
CA ASN A 58 9.98 5.48 10.79
C ASN A 58 11.48 5.30 11.09
N LEU A 59 12.23 6.41 11.00
CA LEU A 59 13.70 6.40 11.16
C LEU A 59 14.15 5.75 12.46
N ARG A 60 13.44 5.99 13.57
CA ARG A 60 13.76 5.44 14.89
C ARG A 60 13.87 3.91 14.87
N HIS A 61 12.96 3.25 14.17
CA HIS A 61 12.87 1.80 14.10
C HIS A 61 13.69 1.19 12.95
N TYR A 62 14.05 2.00 11.97
CA TYR A 62 14.67 1.58 10.73
C TYR A 62 16.01 0.87 10.93
N SER A 63 16.89 1.40 11.79
CA SER A 63 18.18 0.77 12.07
C SER A 63 18.59 0.94 13.54
N GLN A 64 19.66 0.25 13.93
CA GLN A 64 20.23 0.37 15.27
C GLN A 64 20.63 1.81 15.60
N GLU A 65 21.12 2.55 14.63
CA GLU A 65 21.39 3.98 14.71
C GLU A 65 20.06 4.76 14.66
N GLY A 66 19.21 4.45 13.69
CA GLY A 66 17.96 5.18 13.43
C GLY A 66 18.21 6.61 12.96
N SER A 67 19.25 6.81 12.15
CA SER A 67 19.74 8.10 11.70
C SER A 67 19.60 8.31 10.19
N PHE A 68 19.66 9.56 9.74
CA PHE A 68 19.63 9.91 8.32
C PHE A 68 20.73 9.19 7.54
N ALA A 69 21.96 9.23 8.05
CA ALA A 69 23.11 8.55 7.43
C ALA A 69 23.00 7.02 7.40
N ALA A 70 22.23 6.42 8.31
CA ALA A 70 21.96 4.98 8.27
C ALA A 70 20.92 4.63 7.21
N PHE A 71 19.88 5.46 7.05
CA PHE A 71 18.89 5.31 6.00
C PHE A 71 19.48 5.57 4.61
N GLU A 72 20.35 6.58 4.46
CA GLU A 72 21.03 6.91 3.19
C GLU A 72 21.78 5.72 2.58
N LYS A 73 22.40 4.89 3.43
CA LYS A 73 23.12 3.67 2.99
C LYS A 73 22.22 2.62 2.35
N ASP A 74 20.93 2.70 2.59
CA ASP A 74 19.94 1.73 2.12
C ASP A 74 19.13 2.25 0.92
N LEU A 75 19.47 3.44 0.39
CA LEU A 75 18.79 4.02 -0.76
C LEU A 75 18.87 3.13 -2.01
N ASP A 76 19.93 2.33 -2.19
CA ASP A 76 20.00 1.37 -3.31
C ASP A 76 18.92 0.27 -3.19
N ARG A 77 18.60 -0.17 -1.96
CA ARG A 77 17.51 -1.12 -1.70
C ARG A 77 16.15 -0.45 -1.91
N ILE A 78 15.99 0.80 -1.45
CA ILE A 78 14.77 1.58 -1.66
C ILE A 78 14.55 1.83 -3.15
N ASP A 79 15.58 2.16 -3.92
CA ASP A 79 15.51 2.29 -5.38
C ASP A 79 15.06 0.99 -6.04
N SER A 80 15.64 -0.12 -5.60
CA SER A 80 15.27 -1.46 -6.07
C SER A 80 13.83 -1.84 -5.71
N LEU A 81 13.27 -1.29 -4.62
CA LEU A 81 11.87 -1.45 -4.26
C LEU A 81 10.96 -0.59 -5.15
N GLY A 82 11.41 0.60 -5.53
CA GLY A 82 10.75 1.44 -6.54
C GLY A 82 9.68 2.45 -6.09
N PRO A 83 9.49 2.84 -4.80
CA PRO A 83 8.59 3.94 -4.47
C PRO A 83 9.08 5.24 -5.15
N GLY A 84 8.13 6.13 -5.41
CA GLY A 84 8.40 7.45 -5.96
C GLY A 84 8.43 8.55 -4.92
N ILE A 85 7.74 8.35 -3.80
CA ILE A 85 7.66 9.30 -2.70
C ILE A 85 8.17 8.63 -1.43
N ILE A 86 9.14 9.25 -0.78
CA ILE A 86 9.63 8.86 0.55
C ILE A 86 9.00 9.81 1.56
N TRP A 87 8.16 9.28 2.43
CA TRP A 87 7.54 10.01 3.52
C TRP A 87 8.30 9.72 4.81
N PHE A 88 8.91 10.74 5.40
CA PHE A 88 9.45 10.63 6.75
C PHE A 88 8.40 11.05 7.78
N MET A 89 8.17 10.19 8.78
CA MET A 89 7.53 10.57 10.05
C MET A 89 8.23 11.80 10.68
N PRO A 90 7.64 12.46 11.71
CA PRO A 90 8.19 13.72 12.23
C PRO A 90 9.70 13.65 12.50
N VAL A 91 10.44 14.56 11.87
CA VAL A 91 11.91 14.63 11.97
C VAL A 91 12.37 15.60 13.04
N HIS A 92 11.46 16.34 13.67
CA HIS A 92 11.74 17.38 14.64
C HIS A 92 12.17 16.83 16.01
N PRO A 93 12.88 17.62 16.85
CA PRO A 93 13.16 17.25 18.22
C PRO A 93 11.89 16.97 19.02
N ILE A 94 11.97 15.97 19.91
CA ILE A 94 10.83 15.50 20.71
C ILE A 94 10.89 16.06 22.12
N GLY A 95 9.74 16.48 22.64
CA GLY A 95 9.57 17.00 23.99
C GLY A 95 10.11 16.07 25.08
N GLU A 96 10.63 16.65 26.16
CA GLU A 96 11.08 15.92 27.35
C GLU A 96 10.06 15.95 28.47
N PHE A 97 9.27 17.03 28.57
CA PHE A 97 8.29 17.18 29.63
C PHE A 97 7.02 16.40 29.33
N ASN A 98 6.51 15.66 30.34
CA ASN A 98 5.40 14.70 30.22
C ASN A 98 5.58 13.63 29.13
N ARG A 99 6.82 13.39 28.70
CA ARG A 99 7.17 12.39 27.69
C ARG A 99 6.58 11.00 28.02
N LEU A 100 5.93 10.40 27.04
CA LEU A 100 5.49 9.00 27.09
C LEU A 100 6.63 8.07 26.65
N GLY A 101 6.77 6.93 27.33
CA GLY A 101 7.87 5.98 27.08
C GLY A 101 9.26 6.58 27.30
N SER A 102 10.28 5.95 26.74
CA SER A 102 11.68 6.37 26.87
C SER A 102 12.07 7.47 25.88
N LEU A 103 11.53 7.44 24.66
CA LEU A 103 11.92 8.34 23.57
C LEU A 103 10.82 9.33 23.17
N GLY A 104 9.59 9.17 23.66
CA GLY A 104 8.48 10.08 23.35
C GLY A 104 7.81 9.79 22.01
N SER A 105 6.62 10.38 21.84
CA SER A 105 5.94 10.45 20.55
C SER A 105 6.75 11.31 19.58
N PRO A 106 7.02 10.87 18.33
CA PRO A 106 7.55 11.75 17.28
C PRO A 106 6.67 12.99 17.05
N TYR A 107 5.38 12.90 17.37
CA TYR A 107 4.40 13.98 17.20
C TYR A 107 4.42 15.02 18.33
N SER A 108 5.19 14.79 19.41
CA SER A 108 5.39 15.79 20.47
C SER A 108 6.56 16.74 20.11
N VAL A 109 6.30 17.66 19.18
CA VAL A 109 7.33 18.54 18.60
C VAL A 109 7.83 19.61 19.58
N LYS A 110 9.14 19.67 19.79
CA LYS A 110 9.81 20.66 20.66
C LYS A 110 10.33 21.90 19.91
N ASP A 111 10.70 21.75 18.64
CA ASP A 111 11.16 22.86 17.79
C ASP A 111 10.91 22.53 16.31
N TYR A 112 10.24 23.44 15.60
CA TYR A 112 9.87 23.24 14.20
C TYR A 112 10.98 23.57 13.20
N TYR A 113 12.05 24.28 13.59
CA TYR A 113 13.10 24.73 12.67
C TYR A 113 14.35 23.84 12.67
N THR A 114 14.35 22.78 13.47
CA THR A 114 15.50 21.88 13.62
C THR A 114 15.06 20.43 13.47
N VAL A 115 16.05 19.52 13.37
CA VAL A 115 15.83 18.08 13.35
C VAL A 115 16.18 17.48 14.70
N ASN A 116 15.59 16.32 15.00
CA ASN A 116 15.90 15.54 16.18
C ASN A 116 17.38 15.15 16.17
N PRO A 117 18.17 15.54 17.20
CA PRO A 117 19.60 15.22 17.25
C PRO A 117 19.88 13.73 17.31
N ASP A 118 18.91 12.88 17.70
CA ASP A 118 19.05 11.43 17.66
C ASP A 118 19.09 10.89 16.22
N TYR A 119 18.51 11.63 15.26
CA TYR A 119 18.51 11.26 13.84
C TYR A 119 19.73 11.81 13.09
N GLY A 120 20.30 12.91 13.57
CA GLY A 120 21.46 13.58 12.99
C GLY A 120 21.32 15.10 13.02
N SER A 121 22.03 15.77 12.12
CA SER A 121 22.02 17.22 11.93
C SER A 121 21.11 17.64 10.79
N LEU A 122 20.70 18.92 10.79
CA LEU A 122 19.88 19.48 9.71
C LEU A 122 20.59 19.38 8.35
N GLU A 123 21.91 19.53 8.32
CA GLU A 123 22.69 19.40 7.08
C GLU A 123 22.68 17.96 6.56
N GLU A 124 22.84 16.96 7.43
CA GLU A 124 22.72 15.55 7.04
C GLU A 124 21.32 15.23 6.48
N PHE A 125 20.26 15.85 7.01
CA PHE A 125 18.93 15.68 6.45
C PHE A 125 18.79 16.34 5.06
N LYS A 126 19.36 17.54 4.86
CA LYS A 126 19.40 18.20 3.55
C LYS A 126 20.17 17.39 2.51
N ASP A 127 21.29 16.81 2.91
CA ASP A 127 22.10 15.93 2.06
C ASP A 127 21.30 14.68 1.67
N LEU A 128 20.58 14.07 2.63
CA LEU A 128 19.69 12.94 2.38
C LEU A 128 18.56 13.29 1.42
N VAL A 129 17.86 14.42 1.62
CA VAL A 129 16.82 14.90 0.71
C VAL A 129 17.37 15.07 -0.71
N SER A 130 18.53 15.72 -0.83
CA SER A 130 19.21 15.95 -2.10
C SER A 130 19.67 14.67 -2.79
N GLU A 131 20.07 13.64 -2.03
CA GLU A 131 20.44 12.33 -2.57
C GLU A 131 19.22 11.53 -3.04
N ILE A 132 18.10 11.57 -2.29
CA ILE A 132 16.84 10.96 -2.71
C ILE A 132 16.34 11.60 -4.02
N GLN A 133 16.38 12.94 -4.12
CA GLN A 133 15.96 13.66 -5.31
C GLN A 133 16.87 13.41 -6.53
N ARG A 134 18.18 13.19 -6.32
CA ARG A 134 19.12 12.76 -7.37
C ARG A 134 18.76 11.39 -7.96
N ARG A 135 17.89 10.62 -7.31
CA ARG A 135 17.41 9.29 -7.73
C ARG A 135 15.98 9.34 -8.30
N ASP A 136 15.53 10.51 -8.77
CA ASP A 136 14.20 10.73 -9.36
C ASP A 136 13.04 10.33 -8.42
N LYS A 137 13.17 10.73 -7.15
CA LYS A 137 12.16 10.56 -6.10
C LYS A 137 11.88 11.88 -5.39
N TYR A 138 10.77 11.89 -4.66
CA TYR A 138 10.28 13.04 -3.91
C TYR A 138 10.31 12.75 -2.42
N VAL A 139 10.55 13.77 -1.61
CA VAL A 139 10.55 13.68 -0.15
C VAL A 139 9.43 14.51 0.44
N ILE A 140 8.58 13.87 1.24
CA ILE A 140 7.63 14.59 2.11
C ILE A 140 7.96 14.31 3.57
N ILE A 141 7.66 15.27 4.44
CA ILE A 141 7.80 15.10 5.89
C ILE A 141 6.46 15.28 6.58
N ASP A 142 6.31 14.65 7.74
CA ASP A 142 5.19 14.89 8.63
C ASP A 142 5.21 16.33 9.18
N TRP A 143 4.03 16.94 9.28
CA TRP A 143 3.81 18.26 9.85
C TRP A 143 2.70 18.22 10.89
N VAL A 144 3.07 18.50 12.15
CA VAL A 144 2.16 18.49 13.30
C VAL A 144 1.72 19.92 13.60
N ALA A 145 0.54 20.31 13.12
CA ALA A 145 0.05 21.68 13.25
C ALA A 145 -0.84 21.90 14.49
N ASN A 146 -1.55 20.87 14.97
CA ASN A 146 -2.54 20.99 16.03
C ASN A 146 -1.94 21.30 17.41
N HIS A 147 -0.78 20.71 17.73
CA HIS A 147 -0.23 20.73 19.08
C HIS A 147 1.30 20.70 19.07
N THR A 148 1.90 20.98 20.23
CA THR A 148 3.34 20.84 20.45
C THR A 148 3.64 20.08 21.73
N ALA A 149 4.90 19.71 21.93
CA ALA A 149 5.41 19.34 23.24
C ALA A 149 5.17 20.45 24.28
N TRP A 150 5.09 20.07 25.56
CA TRP A 150 4.99 21.01 26.67
C TRP A 150 6.22 21.93 26.84
N ASP A 151 7.40 21.43 26.47
CA ASP A 151 8.67 22.16 26.51
C ASP A 151 9.08 22.70 25.12
N ASN A 152 8.10 22.94 24.24
CA ASN A 152 8.34 23.59 22.96
C ASN A 152 8.83 25.04 23.16
N VAL A 153 9.71 25.52 22.28
CA VAL A 153 10.27 26.89 22.32
C VAL A 153 9.17 27.97 22.39
N LEU A 154 8.01 27.74 21.78
CA LEU A 154 6.88 28.66 21.76
C LEU A 154 6.21 28.81 23.12
N THR A 155 6.29 27.83 24.03
CA THR A 155 5.69 27.95 25.36
C THR A 155 6.38 29.00 26.22
N GLU A 156 7.64 29.32 25.92
CA GLU A 156 8.40 30.39 26.58
C GLU A 156 8.33 31.71 25.82
N THR A 157 8.37 31.66 24.49
CA THR A 157 8.48 32.85 23.63
C THR A 157 7.15 33.48 23.27
N ASN A 158 6.11 32.65 23.13
CA ASN A 158 4.76 33.03 22.72
C ASN A 158 3.69 32.16 23.44
N PRO A 159 3.64 32.18 24.79
CA PRO A 159 2.69 31.37 25.55
C PRO A 159 1.23 31.69 25.24
N GLU A 160 0.94 32.88 24.71
CA GLU A 160 -0.40 33.28 24.27
C GLU A 160 -0.91 32.53 23.04
N TRP A 161 -0.06 31.76 22.34
CA TRP A 161 -0.44 30.93 21.20
C TRP A 161 -0.95 29.54 21.58
N TYR A 162 -1.22 29.30 22.86
CA TYR A 162 -1.70 28.03 23.38
C TYR A 162 -3.06 28.15 24.04
N VAL A 163 -3.88 27.13 23.86
CA VAL A 163 -5.16 27.02 24.57
C VAL A 163 -4.89 26.78 26.05
N THR A 164 -5.60 27.52 26.90
CA THR A 164 -5.48 27.40 28.37
C THR A 164 -6.83 27.15 29.03
N ASN A 165 -6.80 26.49 30.18
CA ASN A 165 -7.98 26.35 31.02
C ASN A 165 -8.29 27.66 31.78
N SER A 166 -9.35 27.66 32.60
CA SER A 166 -9.75 28.82 33.41
C SER A 166 -8.70 29.30 34.42
N ASN A 167 -7.69 28.48 34.74
CA ASN A 167 -6.59 28.83 35.64
C ASN A 167 -5.37 29.37 34.88
N GLY A 168 -5.43 29.47 33.54
CA GLY A 168 -4.30 29.87 32.70
C GLY A 168 -3.26 28.77 32.49
N GLU A 169 -3.60 27.51 32.73
CA GLU A 169 -2.70 26.37 32.50
C GLU A 169 -2.93 25.81 31.09
N PHE A 170 -1.86 25.46 30.37
CA PHE A 170 -1.95 24.79 29.08
C PHE A 170 -2.72 23.48 29.19
N ILE A 171 -3.47 23.14 28.15
CA ILE A 171 -4.24 21.90 28.09
C ILE A 171 -3.85 21.04 26.88
N PRO A 172 -3.89 19.71 27.02
CA PRO A 172 -3.90 18.81 25.87
C PRO A 172 -5.13 19.02 24.99
N PRO A 173 -5.05 18.65 23.69
CA PRO A 173 -6.20 18.69 22.79
C PRO A 173 -7.42 17.95 23.37
N PRO A 174 -8.58 18.61 23.51
CA PRO A 174 -9.79 18.02 24.09
C PRO A 174 -10.24 16.75 23.36
N GLY A 175 -10.78 15.78 24.12
CA GLY A 175 -11.27 14.53 23.55
C GLY A 175 -10.19 13.50 23.21
N THR A 176 -8.92 13.84 23.42
CA THR A 176 -7.78 12.94 23.21
C THR A 176 -7.24 12.38 24.53
N ASN A 177 -6.34 11.40 24.44
CA ASN A 177 -5.52 10.91 25.54
C ASN A 177 -4.05 11.36 25.42
N TRP A 178 -3.76 12.39 24.61
CA TRP A 178 -2.41 12.83 24.27
C TRP A 178 -1.81 13.71 25.38
N SER A 179 -1.43 13.08 26.48
CA SER A 179 -0.95 13.78 27.68
C SER A 179 0.43 14.43 27.54
N ASP A 180 1.20 14.08 26.52
CA ASP A 180 2.54 14.58 26.23
C ASP A 180 2.57 15.81 25.32
N VAL A 181 1.41 16.37 24.97
CA VAL A 181 1.30 17.54 24.10
C VAL A 181 0.26 18.55 24.62
N ILE A 182 0.33 19.77 24.11
CA ILE A 182 -0.58 20.87 24.42
C ILE A 182 -1.07 21.55 23.13
N GLU A 183 -2.34 21.95 23.14
CA GLU A 183 -3.07 22.45 21.98
C GLU A 183 -2.70 23.90 21.64
N LEU A 184 -2.54 24.15 20.34
CA LEU A 184 -2.26 25.48 19.80
C LEU A 184 -3.54 26.27 19.51
N ASP A 185 -3.50 27.58 19.73
CA ASP A 185 -4.63 28.49 19.52
C ASP A 185 -4.53 29.20 18.15
N PHE A 186 -5.21 28.65 17.16
CA PHE A 186 -5.26 29.21 15.80
C PHE A 186 -6.09 30.50 15.68
N ASP A 187 -6.69 31.04 16.74
CA ASP A 187 -7.22 32.41 16.70
C ASP A 187 -6.09 33.47 16.70
N GLN A 188 -4.86 33.07 17.04
CA GLN A 188 -3.70 33.96 17.06
C GLN A 188 -3.05 34.05 15.67
N GLN A 189 -3.20 35.19 14.98
CA GLN A 189 -2.55 35.41 13.68
C GLN A 189 -1.02 35.22 13.72
N GLY A 190 -0.37 35.56 14.85
CA GLY A 190 1.07 35.36 15.01
C GLY A 190 1.49 33.89 14.90
N LEU A 191 0.67 32.97 15.42
CA LEU A 191 0.86 31.53 15.28
C LEU A 191 0.70 31.08 13.83
N ARG A 192 -0.34 31.55 13.14
CA ARG A 192 -0.60 31.23 11.73
C ARG A 192 0.60 31.62 10.86
N ASP A 193 1.05 32.87 11.01
CA ASP A 193 2.23 33.40 10.34
C ASP A 193 3.49 32.57 10.65
N TYR A 194 3.65 32.14 11.90
CA TYR A 194 4.77 31.30 12.33
C TYR A 194 4.75 29.93 11.64
N MET A 195 3.61 29.23 11.65
CA MET A 195 3.47 27.90 11.06
C MET A 195 3.73 27.93 9.56
N ILE A 196 3.17 28.93 8.86
CA ILE A 196 3.39 29.12 7.42
C ILE A 196 4.88 29.36 7.12
N LYS A 197 5.54 30.24 7.89
CA LYS A 197 6.99 30.49 7.73
C LYS A 197 7.84 29.27 8.04
N ALA A 198 7.47 28.49 9.05
CA ALA A 198 8.20 27.29 9.42
C ALA A 198 8.09 26.23 8.32
N MET A 199 6.90 26.01 7.74
CA MET A 199 6.74 25.15 6.56
C MET A 199 7.54 25.68 5.36
N GLN A 200 7.49 26.99 5.08
CA GLN A 200 8.28 27.61 4.01
C GLN A 200 9.79 27.41 4.22
N PHE A 201 10.28 27.40 5.45
CA PHE A 201 11.68 27.09 5.73
C PHE A 201 12.07 25.67 5.28
N TRP A 202 11.25 24.66 5.56
CA TRP A 202 11.52 23.29 5.09
C TRP A 202 11.49 23.20 3.56
N VAL A 203 10.57 23.91 2.93
CA VAL A 203 10.45 23.96 1.47
C VAL A 203 11.66 24.65 0.84
N ASP A 204 12.00 25.85 1.30
CA ASP A 204 12.99 26.72 0.63
C ASP A 204 14.43 26.40 1.05
N SER A 205 14.64 26.02 2.32
CA SER A 205 15.99 25.82 2.88
C SER A 205 16.41 24.35 2.93
N VAL A 206 15.44 23.42 3.01
CA VAL A 206 15.71 21.97 3.04
C VAL A 206 15.38 21.31 1.71
N GLY A 207 14.40 21.84 0.97
CA GLY A 207 14.05 21.35 -0.36
C GLY A 207 13.06 20.19 -0.33
N VAL A 208 12.24 20.04 0.72
CA VAL A 208 11.19 19.02 0.72
C VAL A 208 10.15 19.30 -0.38
N ASP A 209 9.56 18.24 -0.90
CA ASP A 209 8.58 18.25 -2.01
C ASP A 209 7.14 18.30 -1.52
N GLY A 210 6.92 18.30 -0.20
CA GLY A 210 5.59 18.28 0.36
C GLY A 210 5.53 17.92 1.84
N PHE A 211 4.30 17.80 2.32
CA PHE A 211 3.99 17.51 3.72
C PHE A 211 2.86 16.49 3.84
N ARG A 212 2.95 15.62 4.84
CA ARG A 212 1.80 14.90 5.40
C ARG A 212 1.37 15.65 6.66
N PHE A 213 0.12 16.05 6.76
CA PHE A 213 -0.39 16.84 7.87
C PHE A 213 -1.12 15.95 8.86
N ASP A 214 -0.64 15.97 10.10
CA ASP A 214 -1.19 15.21 11.22
C ASP A 214 -2.50 15.81 11.73
N ALA A 215 -3.46 14.94 12.06
CA ALA A 215 -4.68 15.29 12.78
C ALA A 215 -5.39 16.55 12.23
N VAL A 216 -5.55 16.64 10.90
CA VAL A 216 -6.00 17.88 10.23
C VAL A 216 -7.35 18.39 10.73
N ASP A 217 -8.24 17.48 11.14
CA ASP A 217 -9.58 17.80 11.65
C ASP A 217 -9.56 18.57 12.99
N PHE A 218 -8.42 18.60 13.69
CA PHE A 218 -8.23 19.40 14.90
C PHE A 218 -7.74 20.83 14.62
N VAL A 219 -7.38 21.13 13.37
CA VAL A 219 -6.91 22.46 12.94
C VAL A 219 -8.02 23.12 12.13
N PRO A 220 -8.37 24.38 12.39
CA PRO A 220 -9.51 25.01 11.72
C PRO A 220 -9.28 25.15 10.21
N ASP A 221 -10.33 24.87 9.43
CA ASP A 221 -10.33 24.96 7.96
C ASP A 221 -9.78 26.29 7.44
N ASP A 222 -10.12 27.40 8.10
CA ASP A 222 -9.70 28.74 7.69
C ASP A 222 -8.17 28.95 7.77
N PHE A 223 -7.45 28.17 8.58
CA PHE A 223 -6.00 28.15 8.57
C PHE A 223 -5.48 27.44 7.32
N TRP A 224 -6.10 26.34 6.91
CA TRP A 224 -5.70 25.64 5.68
C TRP A 224 -5.99 26.48 4.42
N GLU A 225 -7.12 27.20 4.40
CA GLU A 225 -7.45 28.17 3.34
C GLU A 225 -6.42 29.30 3.22
N GLU A 226 -5.70 29.63 4.30
CA GLU A 226 -4.61 30.61 4.30
C GLU A 226 -3.26 29.97 3.94
N ALA A 227 -2.92 28.87 4.62
CA ALA A 227 -1.60 28.26 4.55
C ALA A 227 -1.32 27.59 3.20
N ILE A 228 -2.29 26.86 2.63
CA ILE A 228 -2.08 26.11 1.39
C ILE A 228 -1.80 27.05 0.22
N PRO A 229 -2.59 28.11 -0.03
CA PRO A 229 -2.26 29.09 -1.08
C PRO A 229 -0.92 29.79 -0.82
N ALA A 230 -0.57 30.09 0.43
CA ALA A 230 0.70 30.72 0.77
C ALA A 230 1.92 29.83 0.44
N LEU A 231 1.81 28.51 0.67
CA LEU A 231 2.85 27.53 0.31
C LEU A 231 2.94 27.33 -1.21
N LYS A 232 1.79 27.14 -1.87
CA LYS A 232 1.74 26.90 -3.32
C LYS A 232 2.03 28.16 -4.15
N LEU A 233 2.09 29.36 -3.55
CA LEU A 233 2.45 30.59 -4.25
C LEU A 233 3.87 30.55 -4.83
N THR A 234 4.85 30.05 -4.07
CA THR A 234 6.26 29.96 -4.50
C THR A 234 6.61 28.58 -5.03
N ARG A 235 5.95 27.55 -4.50
CA ARG A 235 6.15 26.14 -4.89
C ARG A 235 4.80 25.51 -5.19
N PRO A 236 4.21 25.82 -6.37
CA PRO A 236 2.92 25.26 -6.73
C PRO A 236 2.96 23.74 -6.69
N ASP A 237 4.12 23.16 -7.05
CA ASP A 237 4.43 21.74 -7.13
C ASP A 237 4.48 20.95 -5.82
N LEU A 238 4.29 21.61 -4.67
CA LEU A 238 4.22 20.92 -3.38
C LEU A 238 3.07 19.94 -3.32
N PHE A 239 3.36 18.76 -2.77
CA PHE A 239 2.37 17.72 -2.51
C PHE A 239 1.90 17.74 -1.05
N LEU A 240 0.61 17.97 -0.85
CA LEU A 240 0.01 18.14 0.48
C LEU A 240 -0.96 16.99 0.76
N LEU A 241 -0.56 16.09 1.66
CA LEU A 241 -1.33 14.94 2.11
C LEU A 241 -1.99 15.24 3.46
N ALA A 242 -3.31 15.22 3.54
CA ALA A 242 -4.04 15.40 4.78
C ALA A 242 -4.37 14.06 5.45
N GLU A 243 -3.99 13.89 6.72
CA GLU A 243 -4.48 12.81 7.56
C GLU A 243 -5.89 13.12 8.08
N GLY A 244 -6.88 12.93 7.23
CA GLY A 244 -8.27 13.09 7.62
C GLY A 244 -9.23 12.43 6.62
N PRO A 245 -10.43 12.04 7.06
CA PRO A 245 -11.49 11.63 6.16
C PRO A 245 -12.15 12.86 5.50
N GLY A 246 -12.84 12.63 4.38
CA GLY A 246 -13.80 13.60 3.83
C GLY A 246 -13.32 14.39 2.63
N GLU A 247 -14.28 14.75 1.78
CA GLU A 247 -14.05 15.44 0.51
C GLU A 247 -13.70 16.93 0.68
N HIS A 248 -14.16 17.55 1.77
CA HIS A 248 -13.93 18.97 2.08
C HIS A 248 -12.43 19.33 2.12
N LEU A 249 -11.56 18.42 2.56
CA LEU A 249 -10.11 18.62 2.56
C LEU A 249 -9.57 18.89 1.14
N MET A 250 -10.15 18.27 0.12
CA MET A 250 -9.76 18.55 -1.27
C MET A 250 -10.20 19.95 -1.69
N GLU A 251 -11.32 20.46 -1.15
CA GLU A 251 -11.82 21.82 -1.41
C GLU A 251 -10.93 22.89 -0.75
N LEU A 252 -10.32 22.59 0.40
CA LEU A 252 -9.35 23.46 1.08
C LEU A 252 -8.02 23.57 0.32
N GLY A 253 -7.74 22.65 -0.61
CA GLY A 253 -6.54 22.70 -1.45
C GLY A 253 -5.55 21.56 -1.25
N PHE A 254 -5.83 20.59 -0.36
CA PHE A 254 -4.98 19.39 -0.22
C PHE A 254 -5.02 18.54 -1.50
N ASP A 255 -3.89 17.90 -1.83
CA ASP A 255 -3.76 17.09 -3.03
C ASP A 255 -4.26 15.65 -2.82
N MET A 256 -4.25 15.16 -1.57
CA MET A 256 -4.66 13.80 -1.25
C MET A 256 -5.04 13.68 0.23
N ASN A 257 -5.93 12.74 0.56
CA ASN A 257 -6.20 12.35 1.94
C ASN A 257 -6.45 10.84 2.11
N TYR A 258 -6.58 10.39 3.36
CA TYR A 258 -6.55 8.97 3.74
C TYR A 258 -7.87 8.24 3.49
N SER A 259 -7.81 7.08 2.82
CA SER A 259 -8.96 6.16 2.73
C SER A 259 -9.12 5.30 3.99
N TRP A 260 -9.44 5.93 5.13
CA TRP A 260 -9.68 5.22 6.40
C TRP A 260 -10.78 4.16 6.28
N ASP A 261 -11.81 4.40 5.47
CA ASP A 261 -12.87 3.41 5.21
C ASP A 261 -12.39 2.16 4.45
N PHE A 262 -11.19 2.19 3.84
CA PHE A 262 -10.59 1.00 3.26
C PHE A 262 -10.15 0.03 4.36
N TYR A 263 -9.44 0.51 5.38
CA TYR A 263 -8.92 -0.33 6.47
C TYR A 263 -9.11 0.29 7.88
N GLY A 264 -8.59 1.49 8.09
CA GLY A 264 -8.70 2.35 9.28
C GLY A 264 -9.27 1.80 10.59
N PHE A 265 -8.43 1.77 11.62
CA PHE A 265 -8.72 1.47 13.02
C PHE A 265 -9.56 0.19 13.20
N GLY A 266 -9.26 -0.82 12.38
CA GLY A 266 -9.96 -2.10 12.35
C GLY A 266 -11.41 -2.06 11.83
N GLY A 267 -11.89 -0.91 11.36
CA GLY A 267 -13.29 -0.67 10.98
C GLY A 267 -13.58 -0.63 9.48
N GLY A 268 -12.55 -0.56 8.63
CA GLY A 268 -12.71 -0.45 7.19
C GLY A 268 -13.24 -1.72 6.50
N ILE A 269 -13.44 -1.63 5.19
CA ILE A 269 -13.99 -2.72 4.37
C ILE A 269 -13.13 -4.00 4.40
N LEU A 270 -11.80 -3.88 4.52
CA LEU A 270 -10.90 -5.04 4.55
C LEU A 270 -11.10 -5.94 5.80
N PRO A 271 -11.12 -5.41 7.04
CA PRO A 271 -11.52 -6.16 8.23
C PRO A 271 -12.89 -6.82 8.10
N LEU A 272 -13.89 -6.11 7.56
CA LEU A 272 -15.26 -6.65 7.41
C LEU A 272 -15.30 -7.84 6.44
N ILE A 273 -14.53 -7.80 5.35
CA ILE A 273 -14.36 -8.93 4.42
C ILE A 273 -13.67 -10.10 5.12
N THR A 274 -12.61 -9.81 5.90
CA THR A 274 -11.87 -10.84 6.66
C THR A 274 -12.76 -11.58 7.66
N GLN A 275 -13.69 -10.86 8.29
CA GLN A 275 -14.66 -11.38 9.25
C GLN A 275 -15.85 -12.10 8.59
N GLY A 276 -15.97 -12.05 7.25
CA GLY A 276 -17.11 -12.59 6.51
C GLY A 276 -18.41 -11.79 6.67
N VAL A 277 -18.32 -10.55 7.15
CA VAL A 277 -19.45 -9.62 7.30
C VAL A 277 -19.73 -8.89 5.99
N ALA A 278 -18.68 -8.63 5.21
CA ALA A 278 -18.72 -8.02 3.89
C ALA A 278 -18.15 -8.97 2.82
N ASP A 279 -18.47 -8.70 1.56
CA ASP A 279 -18.03 -9.50 0.41
C ASP A 279 -17.55 -8.62 -0.75
N ALA A 280 -17.28 -9.20 -1.92
CA ALA A 280 -16.85 -8.46 -3.10
C ALA A 280 -17.91 -7.46 -3.61
N ASN A 281 -19.20 -7.64 -3.32
CA ASN A 281 -20.24 -6.66 -3.65
C ASN A 281 -20.18 -5.47 -2.70
N SER A 282 -19.98 -5.70 -1.40
CA SER A 282 -19.72 -4.63 -0.43
C SER A 282 -18.48 -3.83 -0.81
N PHE A 283 -17.40 -4.51 -1.25
CA PHE A 283 -16.20 -3.84 -1.77
C PHE A 283 -16.50 -2.99 -3.01
N ARG A 284 -17.34 -3.46 -3.93
CA ARG A 284 -17.78 -2.64 -5.07
C ARG A 284 -18.54 -1.39 -4.63
N THR A 285 -19.40 -1.50 -3.63
CA THR A 285 -20.11 -0.34 -3.06
C THR A 285 -19.13 0.67 -2.48
N PHE A 286 -18.09 0.22 -1.76
CA PHE A 286 -17.01 1.06 -1.29
C PHE A 286 -16.31 1.77 -2.46
N VAL A 287 -15.85 1.03 -3.48
CA VAL A 287 -15.16 1.60 -4.64
C VAL A 287 -16.04 2.62 -5.38
N ASN A 288 -17.32 2.32 -5.62
CA ASN A 288 -18.27 3.26 -6.24
C ASN A 288 -18.37 4.58 -5.47
N ARG A 289 -18.39 4.51 -4.13
CA ARG A 289 -18.47 5.70 -3.30
C ARG A 289 -17.19 6.51 -3.36
N GLU A 290 -16.01 5.86 -3.31
CA GLU A 290 -14.74 6.58 -3.48
C GLU A 290 -14.68 7.26 -4.87
N GLN A 291 -15.05 6.57 -5.94
CA GLN A 291 -15.12 7.12 -7.32
C GLN A 291 -16.02 8.35 -7.42
N ASN A 292 -17.20 8.30 -6.80
CA ASN A 292 -18.14 9.43 -6.83
C ASN A 292 -17.62 10.64 -6.03
N ASN A 293 -16.99 10.41 -4.87
CA ASN A 293 -16.58 11.47 -3.96
C ASN A 293 -15.22 12.08 -4.34
N TYR A 294 -14.35 11.29 -4.98
CA TYR A 294 -12.98 11.68 -5.34
C TYR A 294 -12.75 11.49 -6.84
N SER A 295 -13.37 12.37 -7.61
CA SER A 295 -13.25 12.47 -9.08
C SER A 295 -12.58 13.79 -9.49
N ASN A 296 -12.40 14.01 -10.79
CA ASN A 296 -11.84 15.23 -11.40
C ASN A 296 -10.43 15.55 -10.90
N GLY A 297 -9.52 14.58 -10.96
CA GLY A 297 -8.16 14.75 -10.49
C GLY A 297 -7.94 14.20 -9.09
N LYS A 298 -8.94 14.23 -8.22
CA LYS A 298 -8.82 13.83 -6.81
C LYS A 298 -8.54 12.33 -6.68
N TYR A 299 -7.70 11.96 -5.72
CA TYR A 299 -7.44 10.57 -5.39
C TYR A 299 -7.07 10.38 -3.93
N ARG A 300 -7.00 9.11 -3.51
CA ARG A 300 -6.92 8.70 -2.11
C ARG A 300 -5.64 7.93 -1.83
N LEU A 301 -5.18 7.99 -0.58
CA LEU A 301 -4.13 7.12 -0.07
C LEU A 301 -4.74 5.77 0.36
N TYR A 302 -4.25 4.69 -0.22
CA TYR A 302 -4.63 3.32 0.13
C TYR A 302 -3.47 2.59 0.79
N PHE A 303 -3.77 1.90 1.88
CA PHE A 303 -2.76 1.24 2.70
C PHE A 303 -3.34 0.03 3.40
N VAL A 304 -2.48 -0.89 3.80
CA VAL A 304 -2.81 -2.01 4.70
C VAL A 304 -2.12 -1.88 6.06
N SER A 305 -1.21 -0.90 6.18
CA SER A 305 -0.56 -0.46 7.41
C SER A 305 -0.04 0.97 7.24
N ASN A 306 0.18 1.64 8.36
CA ASN A 306 0.92 2.89 8.52
C ASN A 306 1.49 2.89 9.96
N HIS A 307 2.14 3.95 10.42
CA HIS A 307 2.68 3.99 11.78
C HIS A 307 1.65 3.71 12.90
N ASP A 308 0.44 4.28 12.81
CA ASP A 308 -0.59 4.13 13.84
C ASP A 308 -1.22 2.74 13.83
N GLU A 309 -1.63 2.28 12.65
CA GLU A 309 -2.20 0.94 12.49
C GLU A 309 -1.22 -0.12 12.95
N ASN A 310 0.07 0.04 12.62
CA ASN A 310 1.10 -0.86 13.06
C ASN A 310 1.22 -0.89 14.58
N ALA A 311 1.32 0.29 15.22
CA ALA A 311 1.56 0.39 16.64
C ALA A 311 0.36 -0.05 17.49
N TRP A 312 -0.86 0.23 17.05
CA TRP A 312 -2.08 0.06 17.85
C TRP A 312 -2.90 -1.18 17.49
N GLU A 313 -3.07 -1.47 16.20
CA GLU A 313 -3.95 -2.54 15.72
C GLU A 313 -3.18 -3.83 15.41
N GLY A 314 -2.11 -3.73 14.63
CA GLY A 314 -1.31 -4.88 14.21
C GLY A 314 -0.57 -4.67 12.90
N THR A 315 0.37 -5.56 12.62
CA THR A 315 0.89 -5.71 11.26
C THR A 315 -0.15 -6.33 10.33
N PRO A 316 -0.04 -6.13 8.99
CA PRO A 316 -0.93 -6.77 8.03
C PRO A 316 -1.05 -8.29 8.23
N PHE A 317 0.06 -8.98 8.53
CA PHE A 317 0.06 -10.43 8.76
C PHE A 317 -0.59 -10.85 10.09
N GLN A 318 -0.50 -10.04 11.15
CA GLN A 318 -1.22 -10.31 12.39
C GLN A 318 -2.74 -10.17 12.22
N LEU A 319 -3.16 -9.18 11.43
CA LEU A 319 -4.57 -8.83 11.25
C LEU A 319 -5.27 -9.70 10.22
N PHE A 320 -4.62 -9.93 9.07
CA PHE A 320 -5.22 -10.59 7.92
C PHE A 320 -4.66 -11.99 7.68
N GLY A 321 -3.56 -12.38 8.33
CA GLY A 321 -2.89 -13.65 8.07
C GLY A 321 -2.31 -13.69 6.65
N PRO A 322 -2.32 -14.85 5.96
CA PRO A 322 -1.86 -14.96 4.57
C PRO A 322 -2.56 -14.03 3.58
N ARG A 323 -3.77 -13.56 3.93
CA ARG A 323 -4.59 -12.65 3.12
C ARG A 323 -3.97 -11.26 2.98
N ALA A 324 -3.03 -10.91 3.85
CA ALA A 324 -2.29 -9.66 3.77
C ALA A 324 -1.69 -9.42 2.39
N VAL A 325 -1.22 -10.49 1.71
CA VAL A 325 -0.68 -10.40 0.34
C VAL A 325 -1.76 -9.93 -0.64
N ASN A 326 -2.96 -10.53 -0.59
CA ASN A 326 -4.09 -10.17 -1.44
C ASN A 326 -4.46 -8.69 -1.27
N PHE A 327 -4.63 -8.24 -0.02
CA PHE A 327 -4.98 -6.84 0.25
C PHE A 327 -3.87 -5.84 -0.07
N SER A 328 -2.60 -6.22 0.10
CA SER A 328 -1.47 -5.41 -0.32
C SER A 328 -1.45 -5.24 -1.84
N VAL A 329 -1.72 -6.31 -2.59
CA VAL A 329 -1.84 -6.23 -4.04
C VAL A 329 -3.04 -5.38 -4.43
N LEU A 330 -4.20 -5.62 -3.82
CA LEU A 330 -5.44 -4.90 -4.11
C LEU A 330 -5.28 -3.38 -3.87
N SER A 331 -4.64 -2.96 -2.77
CA SER A 331 -4.41 -1.54 -2.48
C SER A 331 -3.54 -0.83 -3.52
N HIS A 332 -2.71 -1.56 -4.26
CA HIS A 332 -1.83 -1.00 -5.30
C HIS A 332 -2.49 -0.92 -6.68
N VAL A 333 -3.53 -1.72 -6.95
CA VAL A 333 -4.16 -1.79 -8.27
C VAL A 333 -5.53 -1.10 -8.36
N ILE A 334 -6.13 -0.73 -7.22
CA ILE A 334 -7.31 0.16 -7.18
C ILE A 334 -6.96 1.62 -7.49
N ASN A 335 -7.97 2.46 -7.76
CA ASN A 335 -7.76 3.85 -8.13
C ASN A 335 -7.26 4.69 -6.95
N GLY A 336 -5.96 4.97 -6.89
CA GLY A 336 -5.34 5.85 -5.89
C GLY A 336 -3.87 5.52 -5.65
N MET A 337 -3.27 6.24 -4.70
CA MET A 337 -1.86 6.11 -4.37
C MET A 337 -1.67 5.04 -3.29
N PRO A 338 -0.88 3.99 -3.55
CA PRO A 338 -0.56 3.02 -2.51
C PRO A 338 0.53 3.55 -1.56
N LEU A 339 0.42 3.12 -0.31
CA LEU A 339 1.43 3.27 0.74
C LEU A 339 2.01 1.91 1.11
N VAL A 340 3.32 1.89 1.36
CA VAL A 340 4.02 0.80 2.05
C VAL A 340 4.70 1.37 3.28
N TYR A 341 4.35 0.88 4.46
CA TYR A 341 5.03 1.23 5.71
C TYR A 341 6.30 0.39 5.87
N ASN A 342 7.40 0.99 6.33
CA ASN A 342 8.66 0.27 6.47
C ASN A 342 8.53 -1.04 7.28
N GLY A 343 9.17 -2.09 6.80
CA GLY A 343 9.09 -3.43 7.39
C GLY A 343 7.94 -4.28 6.83
N GLU A 344 6.98 -3.72 6.10
CA GLU A 344 6.00 -4.51 5.36
C GLU A 344 6.66 -5.37 4.27
N GLU A 345 7.67 -4.86 3.57
CA GLU A 345 8.44 -5.60 2.58
C GLU A 345 9.28 -6.72 3.22
N ALA A 346 9.69 -6.50 4.47
CA ALA A 346 10.25 -7.54 5.33
C ALA A 346 9.17 -8.50 5.82
N GLY A 347 7.89 -8.32 5.49
CA GLY A 347 6.76 -9.12 5.95
C GLY A 347 6.64 -9.15 7.48
N MET A 348 6.90 -8.02 8.14
CA MET A 348 6.91 -7.94 9.59
C MET A 348 5.62 -8.52 10.20
N ASN A 349 5.77 -9.30 11.27
CA ASN A 349 4.66 -9.93 12.02
C ASN A 349 4.67 -9.50 13.49
N LYS A 350 5.18 -8.30 13.75
CA LYS A 350 5.41 -7.70 15.06
C LYS A 350 5.11 -6.21 14.96
N GLN A 351 4.33 -5.70 15.90
CA GLN A 351 4.05 -4.28 16.05
C GLN A 351 5.30 -3.56 16.57
N LEU A 352 5.52 -2.33 16.09
CA LEU A 352 6.58 -1.47 16.58
C LEU A 352 6.07 -0.64 17.76
N ALA A 353 6.88 -0.52 18.81
CA ALA A 353 6.55 0.32 19.95
C ALA A 353 6.56 1.80 19.54
N PHE A 354 5.46 2.50 19.76
CA PHE A 354 5.33 3.90 19.33
C PHE A 354 6.30 4.85 20.07
N PHE A 355 6.41 4.69 21.39
CA PHE A 355 7.14 5.61 22.28
C PHE A 355 8.58 5.20 22.59
N ASP A 356 8.97 3.98 22.21
CA ASP A 356 10.24 3.36 22.57
C ASP A 356 10.95 2.85 21.33
N LYS A 357 12.28 2.76 21.34
CA LYS A 357 12.99 2.19 20.19
C LYS A 357 12.68 0.70 20.07
N ASP A 358 12.09 0.34 18.95
CA ASP A 358 11.84 -1.05 18.62
C ASP A 358 12.20 -1.36 17.17
N LEU A 359 13.20 -2.22 16.95
CA LEU A 359 13.79 -2.37 15.63
C LEU A 359 12.94 -3.22 14.69
N ILE A 360 12.90 -2.80 13.42
CA ILE A 360 12.40 -3.63 12.33
C ILE A 360 13.31 -4.86 12.20
N PRO A 361 12.76 -6.08 12.25
CA PRO A 361 13.54 -7.29 12.06
C PRO A 361 13.76 -7.53 10.56
N TRP A 362 14.68 -6.76 9.96
CA TRP A 362 15.05 -6.95 8.56
C TRP A 362 15.46 -8.40 8.32
N ARG A 363 14.75 -9.06 7.40
CA ARG A 363 14.89 -10.48 7.03
C ARG A 363 14.99 -10.61 5.52
N ASP A 364 14.81 -11.82 4.97
CA ASP A 364 14.88 -12.14 3.53
C ASP A 364 13.82 -11.46 2.64
N TYR A 365 13.16 -10.41 3.13
CA TYR A 365 12.21 -9.58 2.42
C TYR A 365 11.13 -10.32 1.59
N PRO A 366 10.33 -11.20 2.22
CA PRO A 366 9.40 -12.06 1.49
C PRO A 366 8.28 -11.32 0.74
N MET A 367 8.06 -10.03 1.04
CA MET A 367 7.08 -9.19 0.36
C MET A 367 7.71 -8.22 -0.64
N PHE A 368 9.05 -8.14 -0.71
CA PHE A 368 9.76 -7.18 -1.54
C PHE A 368 9.45 -7.31 -3.02
N ASP A 369 9.49 -8.52 -3.57
CA ASP A 369 9.18 -8.72 -4.98
C ASP A 369 7.72 -8.40 -5.34
N TYR A 370 6.78 -8.53 -4.39
CA TYR A 370 5.40 -8.09 -4.61
C TYR A 370 5.35 -6.57 -4.76
N TYR A 371 5.85 -5.84 -3.76
CA TYR A 371 5.83 -4.37 -3.80
C TYR A 371 6.66 -3.81 -4.95
N ARG A 372 7.84 -4.38 -5.23
CA ARG A 372 8.66 -3.99 -6.38
C ARG A 372 7.91 -4.08 -7.69
N ARG A 373 7.26 -5.22 -7.95
CA ARG A 373 6.47 -5.42 -9.18
C ARG A 373 5.26 -4.49 -9.23
N LEU A 374 4.65 -4.19 -8.09
CA LEU A 374 3.51 -3.28 -7.99
C LEU A 374 3.90 -1.82 -8.25
N PHE A 375 5.00 -1.35 -7.67
CA PHE A 375 5.53 -0.01 -7.94
C PHE A 375 5.98 0.13 -9.39
N ASP A 376 6.68 -0.87 -9.95
CA ASP A 376 7.05 -0.91 -11.36
C ASP A 376 5.83 -0.86 -12.28
N LEU A 377 4.83 -1.71 -12.04
CA LEU A 377 3.59 -1.72 -12.80
C LEU A 377 2.91 -0.34 -12.79
N LYS A 378 2.79 0.29 -11.61
CA LYS A 378 2.19 1.62 -11.48
C LYS A 378 2.98 2.70 -12.25
N ARG A 379 4.31 2.64 -12.22
CA ARG A 379 5.19 3.58 -12.94
C ARG A 379 4.95 3.53 -14.45
N ARG A 380 4.86 2.33 -15.03
CA ARG A 380 4.89 2.11 -16.48
C ARG A 380 3.54 1.85 -17.14
N ASN A 381 2.48 1.58 -16.37
CA ASN A 381 1.16 1.25 -16.91
C ASN A 381 0.14 2.35 -16.56
N ALA A 382 -0.28 3.10 -17.57
CA ALA A 382 -1.15 4.28 -17.43
C ALA A 382 -2.53 3.94 -16.85
N ALA A 383 -2.98 2.69 -16.97
CA ALA A 383 -4.21 2.23 -16.35
C ALA A 383 -4.19 2.36 -14.82
N LEU A 384 -3.02 2.39 -14.18
CA LEU A 384 -2.88 2.48 -12.73
C LEU A 384 -2.54 3.87 -12.20
N TRP A 385 -2.45 4.89 -13.06
CA TRP A 385 -2.11 6.25 -12.64
C TRP A 385 -3.20 6.85 -11.74
N ASN A 386 -2.79 7.73 -10.83
CA ASN A 386 -3.62 8.41 -9.86
C ASN A 386 -4.37 9.59 -10.50
N GLY A 387 -5.59 9.85 -10.05
CA GLY A 387 -6.29 11.10 -10.36
C GLY A 387 -6.85 11.21 -11.77
N PHE A 388 -7.10 10.09 -12.45
CA PHE A 388 -7.70 10.08 -13.78
C PHE A 388 -9.01 9.30 -13.78
N ASP A 389 -10.14 10.00 -13.90
CA ASP A 389 -11.48 9.40 -13.91
C ASP A 389 -11.64 8.34 -15.01
N GLU A 390 -10.98 8.52 -16.15
CA GLU A 390 -11.02 7.60 -17.29
C GLU A 390 -10.38 6.22 -17.00
N ASN A 391 -9.46 6.15 -16.04
CA ASN A 391 -8.75 4.91 -15.71
C ASN A 391 -9.28 4.19 -14.46
N GLU A 392 -10.43 4.64 -13.96
CA GLU A 392 -11.07 4.06 -12.80
C GLU A 392 -11.42 2.57 -12.97
N ALA A 393 -11.43 1.83 -11.86
CA ALA A 393 -11.77 0.41 -11.85
C ALA A 393 -13.21 0.17 -12.31
N GLN A 394 -13.35 -0.53 -13.43
CA GLN A 394 -14.62 -0.99 -13.98
C GLN A 394 -14.86 -2.44 -13.56
N ARG A 395 -15.94 -2.67 -12.79
CA ARG A 395 -16.29 -4.01 -12.30
C ARG A 395 -16.63 -4.93 -13.48
N ILE A 396 -16.05 -6.11 -13.50
CA ILE A 396 -16.45 -7.25 -14.33
C ILE A 396 -17.31 -8.16 -13.45
N LYS A 397 -18.57 -8.37 -13.81
CA LYS A 397 -19.39 -9.38 -13.12
C LYS A 397 -18.98 -10.78 -13.52
N THR A 398 -19.14 -11.70 -12.58
CA THR A 398 -18.82 -13.12 -12.74
C THR A 398 -19.98 -14.00 -12.31
N THR A 399 -19.90 -15.29 -12.62
CA THR A 399 -20.81 -16.31 -12.10
C THR A 399 -20.73 -16.45 -10.56
N GLN A 400 -19.71 -15.85 -9.92
CA GLN A 400 -19.44 -15.89 -8.48
C GLN A 400 -19.18 -14.48 -7.91
N ASN A 401 -20.13 -13.56 -8.09
CA ASN A 401 -19.95 -12.13 -7.74
C ASN A 401 -19.69 -11.81 -6.27
N SER A 402 -20.15 -12.67 -5.35
CA SER A 402 -20.00 -12.46 -3.90
C SER A 402 -18.56 -12.73 -3.42
N PRO A 403 -17.93 -13.88 -3.73
CA PRO A 403 -16.54 -14.12 -3.36
C PRO A 403 -15.51 -13.49 -4.31
N ILE A 404 -15.85 -13.22 -5.58
CA ILE A 404 -14.89 -12.72 -6.58
C ILE A 404 -15.07 -11.24 -6.85
N TYR A 405 -14.02 -10.46 -6.61
CA TYR A 405 -13.90 -9.09 -7.12
C TYR A 405 -13.04 -9.09 -8.39
N ALA A 406 -13.68 -8.92 -9.55
CA ALA A 406 -13.02 -8.84 -10.85
C ALA A 406 -13.20 -7.43 -11.43
N PHE A 407 -12.16 -6.84 -11.99
CA PHE A 407 -12.24 -5.51 -12.61
C PHE A 407 -11.21 -5.33 -13.72
N THR A 408 -11.44 -4.32 -14.57
CA THR A 408 -10.47 -3.81 -15.54
C THR A 408 -10.21 -2.33 -15.28
N ARG A 409 -9.01 -1.87 -15.59
CA ARG A 409 -8.61 -0.46 -15.67
C ARG A 409 -7.93 -0.25 -17.01
N GLU A 410 -8.12 0.91 -17.63
CA GLU A 410 -7.56 1.24 -18.93
C GLU A 410 -7.23 2.72 -19.05
N LYS A 411 -6.10 3.03 -19.68
CA LYS A 411 -5.75 4.40 -20.06
C LYS A 411 -4.72 4.37 -21.18
N ASP A 412 -4.87 5.22 -22.19
CA ASP A 412 -3.88 5.40 -23.27
C ASP A 412 -3.45 4.09 -23.96
N GLY A 413 -4.35 3.10 -24.02
CA GLY A 413 -4.09 1.78 -24.59
C GLY A 413 -3.42 0.78 -23.65
N ASP A 414 -2.98 1.21 -22.47
CA ASP A 414 -2.59 0.32 -21.39
C ASP A 414 -3.83 -0.22 -20.68
N ARG A 415 -3.79 -1.50 -20.30
CA ARG A 415 -4.90 -2.15 -19.59
C ARG A 415 -4.39 -3.09 -18.52
N VAL A 416 -5.08 -3.10 -17.38
CA VAL A 416 -4.86 -4.04 -16.28
C VAL A 416 -6.18 -4.70 -15.90
N VAL A 417 -6.17 -6.04 -15.78
CA VAL A 417 -7.29 -6.84 -15.27
C VAL A 417 -6.89 -7.43 -13.92
N GLY A 418 -7.71 -7.17 -12.90
CA GLY A 418 -7.55 -7.74 -11.57
C GLY A 418 -8.65 -8.73 -11.26
N LEU A 419 -8.30 -9.94 -10.83
CA LEU A 419 -9.23 -10.98 -10.38
C LEU A 419 -8.85 -11.38 -8.96
N PHE A 420 -9.70 -11.12 -7.98
CA PHE A 420 -9.40 -11.36 -6.57
C PHE A 420 -10.46 -12.27 -5.94
N ASN A 421 -10.03 -13.39 -5.38
CA ASN A 421 -10.85 -14.17 -4.47
C ASN A 421 -10.79 -13.56 -3.08
N LEU A 422 -11.91 -13.08 -2.56
CA LEU A 422 -12.05 -12.45 -1.25
C LEU A 422 -12.74 -13.39 -0.25
N SER A 423 -12.46 -14.69 -0.36
CA SER A 423 -13.09 -15.74 0.44
C SER A 423 -12.11 -16.85 0.86
N ASN A 424 -12.52 -17.64 1.86
CA ASN A 424 -11.76 -18.79 2.38
C ASN A 424 -12.06 -20.09 1.59
N GLN A 425 -12.53 -20.01 0.36
CA GLN A 425 -12.86 -21.18 -0.47
C GLN A 425 -12.18 -21.06 -1.83
N ALA A 426 -11.80 -22.19 -2.41
CA ALA A 426 -11.43 -22.21 -3.83
C ALA A 426 -12.70 -21.99 -4.68
N ILE A 427 -12.60 -21.11 -5.66
CA ILE A 427 -13.74 -20.68 -6.48
C ILE A 427 -13.39 -20.85 -7.96
N SER A 428 -14.24 -21.57 -8.67
CA SER A 428 -14.28 -21.62 -10.14
C SER A 428 -15.35 -20.65 -10.65
N PHE A 429 -15.01 -19.80 -11.61
CA PHE A 429 -15.93 -18.79 -12.14
C PHE A 429 -15.62 -18.41 -13.60
N GLN A 430 -16.61 -17.78 -14.23
CA GLN A 430 -16.51 -17.18 -15.57
C GLN A 430 -16.99 -15.74 -15.51
N ALA A 431 -16.49 -14.89 -16.42
CA ALA A 431 -17.02 -13.54 -16.60
C ALA A 431 -18.42 -13.61 -17.23
N THR A 432 -19.36 -12.83 -16.69
CA THR A 432 -20.71 -12.68 -17.24
C THR A 432 -20.89 -11.34 -17.96
N ASP A 433 -20.09 -10.35 -17.59
CA ASP A 433 -19.91 -9.13 -18.38
C ASP A 433 -18.78 -9.34 -19.40
N GLU A 434 -18.60 -8.37 -20.30
CA GLU A 434 -17.53 -8.38 -21.29
C GLU A 434 -16.15 -8.48 -20.62
N LEU A 435 -15.41 -9.53 -20.95
CA LEU A 435 -14.02 -9.68 -20.56
C LEU A 435 -13.14 -9.07 -21.66
N PRO A 436 -12.18 -8.18 -21.34
CA PRO A 436 -11.35 -7.56 -22.36
C PRO A 436 -10.40 -8.58 -22.99
N GLU A 437 -10.74 -9.05 -24.18
CA GLU A 437 -9.98 -10.11 -24.87
C GLU A 437 -8.56 -9.67 -25.23
N GLY A 438 -7.62 -10.63 -25.27
CA GLY A 438 -6.24 -10.38 -25.68
C GLY A 438 -5.23 -11.28 -24.97
N THR A 439 -3.96 -10.98 -25.17
CA THR A 439 -2.85 -11.63 -24.45
C THR A 439 -2.39 -10.73 -23.33
N TYR A 440 -2.35 -11.29 -22.12
CA TYR A 440 -1.96 -10.59 -20.91
C TYR A 440 -0.79 -11.29 -20.25
N ARG A 441 0.03 -10.55 -19.52
CA ARG A 441 1.09 -11.08 -18.67
C ARG A 441 0.63 -11.04 -17.23
N ASN A 442 0.75 -12.15 -16.51
CA ASN A 442 0.60 -12.16 -15.06
C ASN A 442 1.78 -11.41 -14.44
N VAL A 443 1.48 -10.34 -13.71
CA VAL A 443 2.47 -9.40 -13.16
C VAL A 443 3.45 -10.08 -12.20
N PHE A 444 3.07 -11.16 -11.53
CA PHE A 444 3.88 -11.82 -10.50
C PHE A 444 4.59 -13.09 -10.98
N THR A 445 4.07 -13.74 -12.02
CA THR A 445 4.66 -14.99 -12.56
C THR A 445 5.27 -14.84 -13.95
N ASP A 446 5.05 -13.70 -14.60
CA ASP A 446 5.41 -13.40 -15.99
C ASP A 446 4.74 -14.34 -17.03
N GLU A 447 3.81 -15.21 -16.61
CA GLU A 447 3.06 -16.10 -17.50
C GLU A 447 2.16 -15.31 -18.45
N LEU A 448 2.16 -15.70 -19.73
CA LEU A 448 1.21 -15.17 -20.70
C LEU A 448 -0.11 -15.95 -20.67
N ILE A 449 -1.21 -15.22 -20.50
CA ILE A 449 -2.57 -15.72 -20.40
C ILE A 449 -3.40 -15.09 -21.52
N GLY A 450 -4.07 -15.93 -22.31
CA GLY A 450 -5.08 -15.48 -23.26
C GLY A 450 -6.42 -15.27 -22.54
N LEU A 451 -6.96 -14.06 -22.63
CA LEU A 451 -8.32 -13.74 -22.20
C LEU A 451 -9.26 -13.72 -23.41
N SER A 452 -10.38 -14.40 -23.25
CA SER A 452 -11.51 -14.56 -24.16
C SER A 452 -12.77 -14.70 -23.31
N GLN A 453 -13.94 -14.39 -23.85
CA GLN A 453 -15.19 -14.44 -23.09
C GLN A 453 -15.49 -15.82 -22.46
N ASP A 454 -15.00 -16.91 -23.07
CA ASP A 454 -15.24 -18.29 -22.64
C ASP A 454 -14.26 -18.77 -21.54
N ASN A 455 -13.31 -17.93 -21.12
CA ASN A 455 -12.34 -18.31 -20.08
C ASN A 455 -13.03 -18.67 -18.76
N GLU A 456 -12.68 -19.85 -18.25
CA GLU A 456 -12.95 -20.26 -16.87
C GLU A 456 -11.70 -20.04 -16.02
N PHE A 457 -11.90 -19.51 -14.81
CA PHE A 457 -10.84 -19.22 -13.86
C PHE A 457 -11.06 -20.03 -12.59
N ASP A 458 -9.97 -20.59 -12.09
CA ASP A 458 -9.90 -21.25 -10.79
C ASP A 458 -8.97 -20.45 -9.89
N LEU A 459 -9.49 -19.92 -8.79
CA LEU A 459 -8.69 -19.25 -7.77
C LEU A 459 -8.82 -20.01 -6.45
N ALA A 460 -7.70 -20.39 -5.85
CA ALA A 460 -7.62 -20.86 -4.48
C ALA A 460 -8.08 -19.77 -3.50
N ASP A 461 -8.22 -20.13 -2.22
CA ASP A 461 -8.63 -19.19 -1.19
C ASP A 461 -7.66 -18.00 -1.11
N TRP A 462 -8.21 -16.79 -1.17
CA TRP A 462 -7.44 -15.54 -1.19
C TRP A 462 -6.43 -15.38 -2.35
N GLU A 463 -6.49 -16.25 -3.35
CA GLU A 463 -5.67 -16.11 -4.55
C GLU A 463 -6.16 -14.94 -5.41
N PHE A 464 -5.24 -14.40 -6.20
CA PHE A 464 -5.52 -13.30 -7.12
C PHE A 464 -4.70 -13.45 -8.40
N LEU A 465 -5.18 -12.80 -9.45
CA LEU A 465 -4.46 -12.58 -10.70
C LEU A 465 -4.46 -11.08 -10.98
N VAL A 466 -3.28 -10.52 -11.22
CA VAL A 466 -3.14 -9.18 -11.80
C VAL A 466 -2.47 -9.36 -13.15
N LEU A 467 -3.20 -8.97 -14.19
CA LEU A 467 -2.87 -9.23 -15.57
C LEU A 467 -2.73 -7.90 -16.29
N GLU A 468 -1.57 -7.65 -16.89
CA GLU A 468 -1.37 -6.47 -17.75
C GLU A 468 -1.43 -6.87 -19.21
N GLN A 469 -2.04 -6.02 -20.05
CA GLN A 469 -2.13 -6.30 -21.47
C GLN A 469 -0.73 -6.22 -22.10
N VAL A 470 -0.40 -7.20 -22.94
CA VAL A 470 0.80 -7.15 -23.77
C VAL A 470 0.40 -6.52 -25.10
N SER A 471 0.94 -5.35 -25.41
CA SER A 471 0.71 -4.70 -26.70
C SER A 471 1.30 -5.55 -27.84
N GLN A 472 0.57 -5.71 -28.94
CA GLN A 472 1.06 -6.40 -30.15
C GLN A 472 2.10 -5.58 -30.94
N ASN A 473 2.57 -4.44 -30.41
CA ASN A 473 3.54 -3.57 -31.06
C ASN A 473 4.80 -3.39 -30.19
N SER A 474 5.65 -4.40 -30.17
CA SER A 474 7.11 -4.21 -30.10
C SER A 474 7.75 -5.27 -31.00
N THR A 475 8.04 -4.87 -32.23
CA THR A 475 9.11 -5.50 -33.00
C THR A 475 10.41 -4.99 -32.40
N ASP A 476 10.86 -5.63 -31.33
CA ASP A 476 12.26 -5.54 -30.93
C ASP A 476 12.98 -6.74 -31.55
N ASN A 477 13.77 -6.42 -32.57
CA ASN A 477 14.62 -7.35 -33.30
C ASN A 477 15.90 -7.59 -32.49
N SER A 478 15.96 -8.72 -31.78
CA SER A 478 17.15 -9.54 -31.47
C SER A 478 16.70 -10.56 -30.42
N ASP A 479 16.69 -11.87 -30.63
CA ASP A 479 17.54 -12.72 -31.45
C ASP A 479 16.76 -13.94 -31.98
N GLU A 480 17.27 -14.48 -33.07
CA GLU A 480 16.84 -15.68 -33.78
C GLU A 480 16.43 -16.82 -32.84
N ALA A 481 15.12 -17.02 -32.65
CA ALA A 481 14.59 -18.35 -32.40
C ALA A 481 14.49 -19.04 -33.77
N GLU A 482 15.56 -19.74 -34.14
CA GLU A 482 15.54 -20.72 -35.21
C GLU A 482 14.25 -21.53 -35.14
N SER A 483 13.56 -21.60 -36.27
CA SER A 483 12.46 -22.52 -36.51
C SER A 483 12.98 -23.95 -36.32
N ILE A 484 12.84 -24.48 -35.12
CA ILE A 484 12.86 -25.93 -34.92
C ILE A 484 11.45 -26.40 -35.25
N ASP A 485 11.27 -26.65 -36.54
CA ASP A 485 10.30 -27.58 -37.07
C ASP A 485 10.48 -28.92 -36.33
N ASN A 486 9.66 -29.15 -35.31
CA ASN A 486 9.49 -30.47 -34.70
C ASN A 486 8.01 -30.84 -34.82
N ALA A 487 7.66 -31.26 -36.03
CA ALA A 487 6.68 -32.31 -36.18
C ALA A 487 7.09 -33.51 -35.30
N HIS A 488 6.09 -34.09 -34.64
CA HIS A 488 6.10 -35.26 -33.74
C HIS A 488 6.18 -34.96 -32.23
N ALA A 489 5.00 -34.83 -31.62
CA ALA A 489 4.51 -35.87 -30.71
C ALA A 489 2.97 -35.86 -30.71
N GLN A 490 2.35 -36.84 -31.37
CA GLN A 490 1.01 -37.29 -30.99
C GLN A 490 1.15 -37.92 -29.61
N GLY A 491 0.80 -37.17 -28.57
CA GLY A 491 0.81 -37.64 -27.20
C GLY A 491 -0.13 -36.78 -26.39
N ASN A 492 -0.88 -37.40 -25.49
CA ASN A 492 -1.83 -36.76 -24.61
C ASN A 492 -1.20 -35.82 -23.57
N LEU A 493 0.14 -35.74 -23.51
CA LEU A 493 0.89 -34.93 -22.55
C LEU A 493 1.98 -34.12 -23.23
N GLN A 494 1.97 -32.80 -23.03
CA GLN A 494 3.07 -31.89 -23.35
C GLN A 494 3.61 -31.26 -22.06
N LEU A 495 4.87 -31.52 -21.72
CA LEU A 495 5.52 -30.94 -20.55
C LEU A 495 6.28 -29.67 -20.94
N ASN A 496 5.87 -28.52 -20.40
CA ASN A 496 6.50 -27.23 -20.69
C ASN A 496 7.86 -27.10 -19.99
N PRO A 497 8.71 -26.13 -20.40
CA PRO A 497 9.89 -25.77 -19.63
C PRO A 497 9.53 -25.47 -18.17
N VAL A 498 10.30 -26.06 -17.25
CA VAL A 498 10.13 -25.83 -15.81
C VAL A 498 10.77 -24.48 -15.46
N TYR A 499 10.04 -23.60 -14.79
CA TYR A 499 10.50 -22.24 -14.48
C TYR A 499 10.13 -21.81 -13.04
N PRO A 500 11.04 -21.12 -12.31
CA PRO A 500 12.44 -20.87 -12.66
C PRO A 500 13.27 -22.17 -12.76
N ASN A 501 14.35 -22.19 -13.55
CA ASN A 501 15.30 -23.30 -13.62
C ASN A 501 16.65 -22.80 -14.19
N PRO A 502 17.72 -22.65 -13.39
CA PRO A 502 17.84 -23.06 -11.99
C PRO A 502 16.86 -22.35 -11.04
N PHE A 503 16.50 -22.99 -9.93
CA PHE A 503 15.51 -22.48 -8.97
C PHE A 503 16.03 -22.48 -7.53
N ASN A 504 15.42 -21.67 -6.67
CA ASN A 504 15.68 -21.60 -5.23
C ASN A 504 14.47 -21.02 -4.46
N PRO A 505 13.90 -21.69 -3.45
CA PRO A 505 13.87 -23.13 -3.25
C PRO A 505 12.73 -23.80 -4.04
N SER A 506 11.95 -23.05 -4.83
CA SER A 506 10.77 -23.60 -5.54
C SER A 506 10.77 -23.34 -7.04
N THR A 507 10.18 -24.27 -7.79
CA THR A 507 9.95 -24.16 -9.24
C THR A 507 8.54 -24.61 -9.61
N THR A 508 8.04 -24.21 -10.79
CA THR A 508 6.73 -24.59 -11.31
C THR A 508 6.87 -25.54 -12.49
N VAL A 509 6.19 -26.67 -12.38
CA VAL A 509 6.06 -27.70 -13.42
C VAL A 509 4.73 -27.48 -14.13
N SER A 510 4.76 -27.07 -15.39
CA SER A 510 3.55 -26.85 -16.19
C SER A 510 3.42 -27.88 -17.31
N MET A 511 2.22 -28.37 -17.56
CA MET A 511 1.92 -29.33 -18.63
C MET A 511 0.60 -29.00 -19.32
N VAL A 512 0.41 -29.51 -20.54
CA VAL A 512 -0.85 -29.48 -21.28
C VAL A 512 -1.28 -30.93 -21.53
N LEU A 513 -2.57 -31.20 -21.29
CA LEU A 513 -3.22 -32.46 -21.59
C LEU A 513 -4.21 -32.29 -22.74
N ASP A 514 -4.17 -33.17 -23.74
CA ASP A 514 -5.12 -33.14 -24.87
C ASP A 514 -6.48 -33.76 -24.50
N ALA A 515 -6.49 -34.65 -23.51
CA ALA A 515 -7.63 -35.38 -22.99
C ALA A 515 -7.42 -35.70 -21.50
N ALA A 516 -8.53 -35.97 -20.80
CA ALA A 516 -8.46 -36.26 -19.38
C ALA A 516 -7.62 -37.51 -19.08
N ALA A 517 -6.69 -37.42 -18.12
CA ALA A 517 -5.77 -38.49 -17.76
C ALA A 517 -5.41 -38.48 -16.28
N GLU A 518 -5.04 -39.64 -15.75
CA GLU A 518 -4.46 -39.76 -14.41
C GLU A 518 -3.01 -39.29 -14.42
N VAL A 519 -2.70 -38.31 -13.57
CA VAL A 519 -1.41 -37.63 -13.55
C VAL A 519 -0.60 -38.06 -12.34
N ARG A 520 0.69 -38.31 -12.56
CA ARG A 520 1.67 -38.58 -11.49
C ARG A 520 2.99 -37.89 -11.78
N LEU A 521 3.62 -37.37 -10.73
CA LEU A 521 4.90 -36.67 -10.83
C LEU A 521 5.95 -37.39 -10.00
N GLU A 522 7.13 -37.59 -10.58
CA GLU A 522 8.30 -38.18 -9.94
C GLU A 522 9.50 -37.23 -10.08
N ILE A 523 10.30 -37.11 -9.02
CA ILE A 523 11.57 -36.38 -9.07
C ILE A 523 12.67 -37.27 -8.54
N TRP A 524 13.74 -37.41 -9.34
CA TRP A 524 14.89 -38.27 -9.05
C TRP A 524 16.15 -37.41 -8.88
N ASP A 525 16.99 -37.77 -7.92
CA ASP A 525 18.31 -37.13 -7.77
C ASP A 525 19.32 -37.68 -8.79
N SER A 526 20.51 -37.06 -8.85
CA SER A 526 21.57 -37.47 -9.78
C SER A 526 22.17 -38.86 -9.50
N MET A 527 21.83 -39.50 -8.37
CA MET A 527 22.22 -40.87 -8.04
C MET A 527 21.12 -41.88 -8.40
N GLY A 528 20.01 -41.43 -9.00
CA GLY A 528 18.87 -42.28 -9.36
C GLY A 528 17.99 -42.65 -8.18
N ARG A 529 18.05 -41.91 -7.06
CA ARG A 529 17.14 -42.10 -5.92
C ARG A 529 15.89 -41.25 -6.11
N LEU A 530 14.73 -41.84 -5.89
CA LEU A 530 13.43 -41.15 -5.92
C LEU A 530 13.32 -40.20 -4.72
N VAL A 531 13.10 -38.93 -4.98
CA VAL A 531 13.01 -37.83 -3.99
C VAL A 531 11.55 -37.49 -3.68
N ILE A 532 10.74 -37.37 -4.73
CA ILE A 532 9.28 -37.19 -4.63
C ILE A 532 8.60 -38.17 -5.58
N GLU A 533 7.54 -38.80 -5.09
CA GLU A 533 6.47 -39.36 -5.90
C GLU A 533 5.16 -38.74 -5.43
N ARG A 534 4.41 -38.14 -6.36
CA ARG A 534 3.14 -37.49 -6.09
C ARG A 534 2.10 -37.96 -7.08
N GLU A 535 1.11 -38.69 -6.59
CA GLU A 535 -0.11 -38.95 -7.34
C GLU A 535 -0.96 -37.68 -7.34
N VAL A 536 -1.19 -37.12 -8.53
CA VAL A 536 -1.98 -35.89 -8.72
C VAL A 536 -3.45 -36.25 -8.92
N GLY A 537 -3.72 -37.45 -9.43
CA GLY A 537 -5.06 -37.95 -9.76
C GLY A 537 -5.49 -37.54 -11.16
N ILE A 538 -6.76 -37.81 -11.49
CA ILE A 538 -7.33 -37.50 -12.81
C ILE A 538 -7.37 -35.97 -13.02
N ARG A 539 -6.89 -35.51 -14.17
CA ARG A 539 -6.95 -34.13 -14.65
C ARG A 539 -7.66 -34.08 -15.99
N SER A 540 -8.44 -33.03 -16.23
CA SER A 540 -9.13 -32.77 -17.50
C SER A 540 -8.16 -32.38 -18.61
N ALA A 541 -8.63 -32.38 -19.87
CA ALA A 541 -7.91 -31.72 -20.96
C ALA A 541 -7.67 -30.24 -20.61
N GLY A 542 -6.51 -29.69 -20.99
CA GLY A 542 -6.13 -28.31 -20.69
C GLY A 542 -4.75 -28.19 -20.04
N ARG A 543 -4.38 -26.96 -19.66
CA ARG A 543 -3.12 -26.66 -19.00
C ARG A 543 -3.23 -26.87 -17.50
N HIS A 544 -2.19 -27.47 -16.91
CA HIS A 544 -2.09 -27.76 -15.48
C HIS A 544 -0.70 -27.39 -14.98
N SER A 545 -0.60 -26.92 -13.73
CA SER A 545 0.69 -26.60 -13.11
C SER A 545 0.81 -27.11 -11.69
N PHE A 546 2.02 -27.51 -11.29
CA PHE A 546 2.34 -27.99 -9.95
C PHE A 546 3.59 -27.31 -9.44
N ARG A 547 3.53 -26.80 -8.21
CA ARG A 547 4.70 -26.22 -7.54
C ARG A 547 5.51 -27.33 -6.87
N VAL A 548 6.83 -27.27 -7.06
CA VAL A 548 7.83 -28.11 -6.40
C VAL A 548 8.59 -27.25 -5.40
N HIS A 549 8.62 -27.66 -4.14
CA HIS A 549 9.38 -27.01 -3.08
C HIS A 549 10.52 -27.93 -2.65
N ALA A 550 11.76 -27.42 -2.74
CA ALA A 550 13.00 -28.16 -2.53
C ALA A 550 13.84 -27.60 -1.37
N GLN A 551 13.18 -27.05 -0.35
CA GLN A 551 13.86 -26.38 0.77
C GLN A 551 14.83 -27.32 1.52
N ASP A 552 14.53 -28.62 1.58
CA ASP A 552 15.37 -29.61 2.29
C ASP A 552 16.30 -30.41 1.35
N TRP A 553 16.34 -30.07 0.06
CA TRP A 553 17.13 -30.80 -0.93
C TRP A 553 18.56 -30.24 -1.06
N PRO A 554 19.60 -31.05 -1.27
CA PRO A 554 20.93 -30.53 -1.61
C PRO A 554 20.93 -29.75 -2.94
N SER A 555 21.73 -28.69 -3.07
CA SER A 555 21.94 -28.05 -4.40
C SER A 555 22.44 -29.09 -5.40
N GLY A 556 21.88 -29.10 -6.61
CA GLY A 556 22.18 -30.14 -7.58
C GLY A 556 21.18 -30.23 -8.72
N VAL A 557 21.43 -31.21 -9.59
CA VAL A 557 20.58 -31.51 -10.75
C VAL A 557 19.64 -32.65 -10.39
N TYR A 558 18.37 -32.46 -10.73
CA TYR A 558 17.30 -33.43 -10.56
C TYR A 558 16.63 -33.73 -11.90
N LEU A 559 16.08 -34.94 -12.02
CA LEU A 559 15.27 -35.35 -13.16
C LEU A 559 13.80 -35.37 -12.73
N LEU A 560 13.01 -34.49 -13.33
CA LEU A 560 11.56 -34.48 -13.22
C LEU A 560 10.97 -35.38 -14.30
N ARG A 561 10.08 -36.30 -13.91
CA ARG A 561 9.22 -37.07 -14.82
C ARG A 561 7.76 -36.82 -14.49
N VAL A 562 6.96 -36.51 -15.51
CA VAL A 562 5.51 -36.37 -15.40
C VAL A 562 4.85 -37.46 -16.23
N TRP A 563 3.90 -38.16 -15.63
CA TRP A 563 3.08 -39.19 -16.27
C TRP A 563 1.66 -38.66 -16.49
N ALA A 564 1.06 -39.03 -17.61
CA ALA A 564 -0.37 -38.88 -17.90
C ALA A 564 -0.88 -40.20 -18.49
N GLY A 565 -1.55 -41.02 -17.68
CA GLY A 565 -1.92 -42.38 -18.06
C GLY A 565 -0.68 -43.24 -18.31
N GLN A 566 -0.50 -43.72 -19.55
CA GLN A 566 0.65 -44.55 -19.95
C GLN A 566 1.81 -43.74 -20.57
N GLU A 567 1.61 -42.44 -20.80
CA GLU A 567 2.62 -41.56 -21.39
C GLU A 567 3.41 -40.84 -20.31
N SER A 568 4.68 -40.53 -20.59
CA SER A 568 5.48 -39.67 -19.72
C SER A 568 6.40 -38.75 -20.50
N GLN A 569 6.72 -37.61 -19.89
CA GLN A 569 7.75 -36.69 -20.34
C GLN A 569 8.70 -36.33 -19.20
N GLU A 570 9.94 -36.04 -19.56
CA GLU A 570 11.00 -35.72 -18.61
C GLU A 570 11.61 -34.34 -18.85
N ARG A 571 12.04 -33.68 -17.76
CA ARG A 571 12.81 -32.43 -17.79
C ARG A 571 13.88 -32.45 -16.72
N ARG A 572 15.02 -31.87 -17.05
CA ARG A 572 16.08 -31.59 -16.07
C ARG A 572 15.72 -30.32 -15.29
N ILE A 573 15.79 -30.36 -13.97
CA ILE A 573 15.63 -29.19 -13.09
C ILE A 573 16.87 -29.03 -12.22
N THR A 574 17.28 -27.80 -11.94
CA THR A 574 18.53 -27.50 -11.22
C THR A 574 18.21 -26.66 -9.98
N LEU A 575 18.48 -27.19 -8.79
CA LEU A 575 18.36 -26.45 -7.53
C LEU A 575 19.70 -25.77 -7.23
N MET A 576 19.66 -24.46 -6.98
CA MET A 576 20.83 -23.67 -6.58
C MET A 576 20.51 -22.91 -5.30
N LYS A 577 20.96 -23.43 -4.15
CA LYS A 577 20.87 -22.73 -2.87
C LYS A 577 22.01 -21.74 -2.65
#